data_AF-A0A3D5NS40-F1
#
_entry.id   AF-A0A3D5NS40-F1
#
_cell.length_a   1.000
_cell.length_b   1.000
_cell.length_c   1.000
_cell.angle_alpha   90.00
_cell.angle_beta   90.00
_cell.angle_gamma   90.00
#
_symmetry.space_group_name_H-M   'P 1'
#
loop_
_entity.id
_entity.type
_entity.pdbx_description
1 polymer ?
#
loop_
_entity_poly.entity_id
_entity_poly.type
_entity_poly.pdbx_seq_one_letter_code
_entity_poly.pdbx_strand_id
1 'polypeptide(L)'
;MGDITFFYMYTRVGTSETAAVTLIDPLVFIFICIYTGISDASSVMIGHELGREAFDKAKEYASNFIRLTMKLSVLTASLIVLFSPRLLTLYNITPDVENLSKTLLYIFAGLSAFKHFNYVNNVGILRVGGDTRYVLWLDTLTVWLFSIPLTAFMLYISAPFPVIYIAAGIHEVVRLFFGLSRTNSGKWLNSLVESKAAQVSQA
;
A
#
# COMPACT_ATOMS: atom_id res chain seq x y z
N MET A 1 12.28 -2.80 3.40
CA MET A 1 13.06 -2.15 4.49
C MET A 1 12.17 -1.80 5.68
N GLY A 2 11.06 -1.05 5.49
CA GLY A 2 10.14 -0.71 6.59
C GLY A 2 9.52 -1.93 7.30
N ASP A 3 9.03 -2.92 6.55
CA ASP A 3 8.34 -4.10 7.13
C ASP A 3 9.24 -4.90 8.08
N ILE A 4 10.53 -5.01 7.76
CA ILE A 4 11.52 -5.70 8.61
C ILE A 4 11.73 -4.92 9.92
N THR A 5 11.76 -3.58 9.84
CA THR A 5 11.89 -2.74 11.03
C THR A 5 10.67 -2.85 11.94
N PHE A 6 9.45 -2.87 11.37
CA PHE A 6 8.23 -3.09 12.14
C PHE A 6 8.21 -4.49 12.76
N PHE A 7 8.60 -5.52 12.00
CA PHE A 7 8.70 -6.88 12.53
C PHE A 7 9.65 -6.96 13.72
N TYR A 8 10.83 -6.35 13.62
CA TYR A 8 11.79 -6.23 14.72
C TYR A 8 11.22 -5.47 15.94
N MET A 9 10.41 -4.44 15.71
CA MET A 9 9.71 -3.74 16.79
C MET A 9 8.66 -4.63 17.48
N TYR A 10 7.92 -5.44 16.73
CA TYR A 10 6.92 -6.35 17.28
C TYR A 10 7.54 -7.46 18.12
N THR A 11 8.71 -7.98 17.72
CA THR A 11 9.44 -8.99 18.52
C THR A 11 9.91 -8.48 19.87
N ARG A 12 10.02 -7.16 20.04
CA ARG A 12 10.35 -6.52 21.33
C ARG A 12 9.16 -6.41 22.28
N VAL A 13 7.92 -6.54 21.79
CA VAL A 13 6.71 -6.44 22.62
C VAL A 13 6.47 -7.76 23.35
N GLY A 14 6.48 -8.87 22.61
CA GLY A 14 6.26 -10.19 23.17
C GLY A 14 6.09 -11.27 22.11
N THR A 15 6.12 -12.52 22.58
CA THR A 15 6.03 -13.71 21.72
C THR A 15 4.63 -13.89 21.14
N SER A 16 3.59 -13.63 21.94
CA SER A 16 2.18 -13.74 21.53
C SER A 16 1.82 -12.73 20.43
N GLU A 17 2.31 -11.50 20.55
CA GLU A 17 2.10 -10.40 19.60
C GLU A 17 2.76 -10.70 18.27
N THR A 18 4.01 -11.15 18.32
CA THR A 18 4.76 -11.55 17.13
C THR A 18 4.09 -12.71 16.42
N ALA A 19 3.66 -13.73 17.19
CA ALA A 19 2.95 -14.88 16.66
C ALA A 19 1.66 -14.46 15.93
N ALA A 20 0.88 -13.55 16.53
CA ALA A 20 -0.34 -13.03 15.92
C ALA A 20 -0.05 -12.33 14.58
N VAL A 21 0.98 -11.49 14.49
CA VAL A 21 1.36 -10.81 13.23
C VAL A 21 1.73 -11.84 12.16
N THR A 22 2.63 -12.78 12.48
CA THR A 22 3.05 -13.81 11.51
C THR A 22 1.92 -14.72 11.05
N LEU A 23 0.91 -14.91 11.89
CA LEU A 23 -0.24 -15.74 11.58
C LEU A 23 -1.19 -15.05 10.58
N ILE A 24 -1.37 -13.73 10.69
CA ILE A 24 -2.26 -12.98 9.80
C ILE A 24 -1.60 -12.61 8.46
N ASP A 25 -0.26 -12.56 8.39
CA ASP A 25 0.48 -12.13 7.20
C ASP A 25 0.10 -12.90 5.91
N PRO A 26 -0.02 -14.25 5.90
CA PRO A 26 -0.46 -14.98 4.71
C PRO A 26 -1.88 -14.58 4.25
N LEU A 27 -2.77 -14.31 5.20
CA LEU A 27 -4.14 -13.88 4.89
C LEU A 27 -4.13 -12.50 4.23
N VAL A 28 -3.34 -11.57 4.79
CA VAL A 28 -3.13 -10.23 4.23
C VAL A 28 -2.52 -10.31 2.82
N PHE A 29 -1.55 -11.20 2.60
CA PHE A 29 -0.86 -11.34 1.33
C PHE A 29 -1.77 -11.76 0.18
N ILE A 30 -2.73 -12.66 0.42
CA ILE A 30 -3.72 -13.07 -0.59
C ILE A 30 -4.48 -11.87 -1.13
N PHE A 31 -4.91 -10.95 -0.26
CA PHE A 31 -5.60 -9.74 -0.68
C PHE A 31 -4.68 -8.80 -1.46
N ILE A 32 -3.44 -8.61 -0.99
CA ILE A 32 -2.44 -7.77 -1.68
C ILE A 32 -2.20 -8.26 -3.12
N CYS A 33 -2.13 -9.57 -3.35
CA CYS A 33 -1.93 -10.15 -4.69
C CYS A 33 -2.98 -9.69 -5.72
N ILE A 34 -4.24 -9.53 -5.29
CA ILE A 34 -5.32 -9.03 -6.17
C ILE A 34 -5.01 -7.61 -6.65
N TYR A 35 -4.56 -6.75 -5.73
CA TYR A 35 -4.22 -5.36 -6.06
C TYR A 35 -2.91 -5.22 -6.83
N THR A 36 -1.98 -6.17 -6.66
CA THR A 36 -0.82 -6.26 -7.54
C THR A 36 -1.22 -6.49 -8.98
N GLY A 37 -2.14 -7.43 -9.25
CA GLY A 37 -2.66 -7.64 -10.60
C GLY A 37 -3.36 -6.40 -11.19
N ILE A 38 -4.14 -5.67 -10.40
CA ILE A 38 -4.77 -4.41 -10.83
C ILE A 38 -3.73 -3.34 -11.13
N SER A 39 -2.71 -3.20 -10.28
CA SER A 39 -1.60 -2.27 -10.46
C SER A 39 -0.84 -2.56 -11.75
N ASP A 40 -0.52 -3.82 -12.02
CA ASP A 40 0.21 -4.23 -13.22
C ASP A 40 -0.63 -3.99 -14.49
N ALA A 41 -1.93 -4.31 -14.45
CA ALA A 41 -2.86 -3.99 -15.54
C ALA A 41 -2.94 -2.48 -15.80
N SER A 42 -3.01 -1.68 -14.74
CA SER A 42 -3.00 -0.21 -14.86
C SER A 42 -1.71 0.32 -15.47
N SER A 43 -0.57 -0.28 -15.09
CA SER A 43 0.74 0.08 -15.61
C SER A 43 0.83 -0.11 -17.11
N VAL A 44 0.33 -1.24 -17.62
CA VAL A 44 0.34 -1.57 -19.05
C VAL A 44 -0.56 -0.62 -19.84
N MET A 45 -1.81 -0.41 -19.38
CA MET A 45 -2.77 0.43 -20.10
C MET A 45 -2.37 1.90 -20.11
N ILE A 46 -1.92 2.44 -18.97
CA ILE A 46 -1.47 3.83 -18.86
C ILE A 46 -0.15 4.01 -19.63
N GLY A 47 0.78 3.08 -19.53
CA GLY A 47 2.05 3.12 -20.25
C GLY A 47 1.85 3.12 -21.77
N HIS A 48 0.88 2.36 -22.28
CA HIS A 48 0.51 2.39 -23.70
C HIS A 48 0.02 3.77 -24.15
N GLU A 49 -0.87 4.42 -23.38
CA GLU A 49 -1.36 5.76 -23.74
C GLU A 49 -0.27 6.83 -23.60
N LEU A 50 0.60 6.75 -22.59
CA LEU A 50 1.75 7.65 -22.45
C LEU A 50 2.73 7.51 -23.62
N GLY A 51 2.98 6.29 -24.09
CA GLY A 51 3.83 6.04 -25.26
C GLY A 51 3.25 6.58 -26.58
N ARG A 52 1.93 6.84 -26.63
CA ARG A 52 1.24 7.47 -27.76
C ARG A 52 1.00 8.97 -27.57
N GLU A 53 1.60 9.55 -26.53
CA GLU A 53 1.41 10.96 -26.13
C GLU A 53 -0.06 11.34 -25.87
N ALA A 54 -0.91 10.35 -25.59
CA ALA A 54 -2.32 10.52 -25.30
C ALA A 54 -2.56 10.78 -23.80
N PHE A 55 -2.02 11.90 -23.29
CA PHE A 55 -2.00 12.22 -21.85
C PHE A 55 -3.39 12.31 -21.22
N ASP A 56 -4.39 12.80 -21.95
CA ASP A 56 -5.77 12.89 -21.46
C ASP A 56 -6.37 11.51 -21.20
N LYS A 57 -6.13 10.55 -22.11
CA LYS A 57 -6.57 9.16 -21.94
C LYS A 57 -5.81 8.46 -20.82
N ALA A 58 -4.50 8.71 -20.70
CA ALA A 58 -3.69 8.18 -19.60
C ALA A 58 -4.25 8.65 -18.24
N LYS A 59 -4.64 9.93 -18.13
CA LYS A 59 -5.25 10.50 -16.93
C LYS A 59 -6.64 9.93 -16.66
N GLU A 60 -7.43 9.70 -17.70
CA GLU A 60 -8.75 9.05 -17.58
C GLU A 60 -8.60 7.62 -17.04
N TYR A 61 -7.70 6.81 -17.61
CA TYR A 61 -7.42 5.47 -17.12
C TYR A 61 -6.92 5.47 -15.68
N ALA A 62 -5.99 6.37 -15.32
CA ALA A 62 -5.55 6.53 -13.94
C ALA A 62 -6.71 6.78 -12.97
N SER A 63 -7.63 7.69 -13.32
CA SER A 63 -8.83 7.96 -12.51
C SER A 63 -9.78 6.76 -12.44
N ASN A 64 -9.95 6.03 -13.53
CA ASN A 64 -10.79 4.83 -13.59
C ASN A 64 -10.24 3.71 -12.70
N PHE A 65 -8.92 3.46 -12.75
CA PHE A 65 -8.26 2.48 -11.90
C PHE A 65 -8.33 2.87 -10.42
N ILE A 66 -8.11 4.15 -10.07
CA ILE A 66 -8.27 4.62 -8.69
C ILE A 66 -9.71 4.38 -8.19
N ARG A 67 -10.73 4.73 -8.99
CA ARG A 67 -12.14 4.52 -8.62
C ARG A 67 -12.47 3.04 -8.48
N LEU A 68 -11.95 2.19 -9.36
CA LEU A 68 -12.10 0.74 -9.29
C LEU A 68 -11.48 0.18 -8.00
N THR A 69 -10.23 0.55 -7.71
CA THR A 69 -9.50 0.12 -6.52
C THR A 69 -10.22 0.53 -5.24
N MET A 70 -10.74 1.76 -5.15
CA MET A 70 -11.50 2.19 -3.97
C MET A 70 -12.76 1.34 -3.76
N LYS A 71 -13.52 1.05 -4.82
CA LYS A 71 -14.71 0.18 -4.72
C LYS A 71 -14.35 -1.25 -4.30
N LEU A 72 -13.31 -1.82 -4.89
CA LEU A 72 -12.84 -3.16 -4.56
C LEU A 72 -12.26 -3.21 -3.13
N SER A 73 -11.64 -2.13 -2.66
CA SER A 73 -11.06 -2.09 -1.32
C SER A 73 -12.11 -2.17 -0.22
N VAL A 74 -13.29 -1.56 -0.42
CA VAL A 74 -14.43 -1.71 0.49
C VAL A 74 -14.94 -3.15 0.51
N LEU A 75 -15.00 -3.79 -0.66
CA LEU A 75 -15.36 -5.21 -0.76
C LEU A 75 -14.33 -6.08 -0.03
N THR A 76 -13.04 -5.86 -0.25
CA THR A 76 -11.96 -6.58 0.42
C THR A 76 -12.01 -6.40 1.94
N ALA A 77 -12.18 -5.17 2.43
CA ALA A 77 -12.32 -4.89 3.87
C ALA A 77 -13.52 -5.66 4.46
N SER A 78 -14.65 -5.67 3.75
CA SER A 78 -15.86 -6.40 4.16
C SER A 78 -15.62 -7.92 4.21
N LEU A 79 -14.92 -8.46 3.20
CA LEU A 79 -14.54 -9.88 3.16
C LEU A 79 -13.59 -10.23 4.31
N ILE A 80 -12.60 -9.39 4.60
CA ILE A 80 -11.70 -9.60 5.75
C ILE A 80 -12.54 -9.67 7.03
N VAL A 81 -13.42 -8.70 7.30
CA VAL A 81 -14.22 -8.69 8.53
C VAL A 81 -15.12 -9.92 8.65
N LEU A 82 -15.73 -10.36 7.54
CA LEU A 82 -16.65 -11.50 7.51
C LEU A 82 -15.94 -12.86 7.67
N PHE A 83 -14.80 -13.05 7.01
CA PHE A 83 -14.10 -14.33 6.97
C PHE A 83 -13.04 -14.49 8.06
N SER A 84 -12.50 -13.39 8.61
CA SER A 84 -11.43 -13.45 9.63
C SER A 84 -11.74 -14.40 10.80
N PRO A 85 -12.92 -14.36 11.44
CA PRO A 85 -13.18 -15.26 12.58
C PRO A 85 -13.12 -16.74 12.18
N ARG A 86 -13.68 -17.09 11.02
CA ARG A 86 -13.70 -18.49 10.54
C ARG A 86 -12.31 -18.96 10.12
N LEU A 87 -11.54 -18.09 9.47
CA LEU A 87 -10.17 -18.42 9.05
C LEU A 87 -9.27 -18.64 10.27
N LEU A 88 -9.42 -17.82 11.31
CA LEU A 88 -8.62 -17.95 12.53
C LEU A 88 -8.93 -19.24 13.31
N THR A 89 -10.17 -19.71 13.34
CA THR A 89 -10.52 -20.99 13.98
C THR A 89 -9.89 -22.23 13.32
N LEU A 90 -9.40 -22.11 12.08
CA LEU A 90 -8.65 -23.19 11.42
C LEU A 90 -7.23 -23.33 11.97
N TYR A 91 -6.70 -22.28 12.59
CA TYR A 91 -5.41 -22.31 13.26
C TYR A 91 -5.64 -22.84 14.68
N ASN A 92 -5.01 -23.97 15.03
CA ASN A 92 -5.01 -24.50 16.40
C ASN A 92 -4.09 -23.66 17.30
N ILE A 93 -4.57 -22.49 17.74
CA ILE A 93 -3.82 -21.52 18.56
C ILE A 93 -4.50 -21.27 19.90
N THR A 94 -3.79 -20.61 20.82
CA THR A 94 -4.37 -20.21 22.10
C THR A 94 -5.42 -19.10 21.91
N PRO A 95 -6.45 -19.04 22.77
CA PRO A 95 -7.51 -18.02 22.66
C PRO A 95 -7.00 -16.58 22.68
N ASP A 96 -5.90 -16.32 23.38
CA ASP A 96 -5.29 -14.98 23.46
C ASP A 96 -4.71 -14.54 22.10
N VAL A 97 -3.99 -15.43 21.42
CA VAL A 97 -3.41 -15.16 20.10
C VAL A 97 -4.51 -15.05 19.05
N GLU A 98 -5.59 -15.84 19.18
CA GLU A 98 -6.75 -15.77 18.28
C GLU A 98 -7.44 -14.40 18.36
N ASN A 99 -7.73 -13.94 19.58
CA ASN A 99 -8.36 -12.64 19.82
C ASN A 99 -7.48 -11.48 19.33
N LEU A 100 -6.17 -11.57 19.56
CA LEU A 100 -5.23 -10.56 19.08
C LEU A 100 -5.18 -10.55 17.55
N SER A 101 -5.02 -11.71 16.91
CA SER A 101 -5.00 -11.85 15.45
C SER A 101 -6.27 -11.30 14.81
N LYS A 102 -7.43 -11.56 15.40
CA LYS A 102 -8.72 -11.01 14.96
C LYS A 102 -8.73 -9.47 15.03
N THR A 103 -8.21 -8.91 16.11
CA THR A 103 -8.10 -7.45 16.29
C THR A 103 -7.18 -6.84 15.23
N LEU A 104 -6.04 -7.46 14.96
CA LEU A 104 -5.10 -6.99 13.93
C LEU A 104 -5.70 -7.06 12.52
N LEU A 105 -6.44 -8.12 12.20
CA LEU A 105 -7.16 -8.23 10.91
C LEU A 105 -8.21 -7.13 10.74
N TYR A 106 -8.91 -6.74 11.81
CA TYR A 106 -9.87 -5.64 11.75
C TYR A 106 -9.18 -4.28 11.57
N ILE A 107 -8.05 -4.06 12.23
CA ILE A 107 -7.23 -2.86 11.99
C ILE A 107 -6.74 -2.84 10.55
N PHE A 108 -6.21 -3.97 10.06
CA PHE A 108 -5.80 -4.10 8.67
C PHE A 108 -6.95 -3.83 7.71
N ALA A 109 -8.15 -4.36 7.96
CA ALA A 109 -9.33 -4.09 7.14
C ALA A 109 -9.63 -2.59 7.05
N GLY A 110 -9.55 -1.87 8.17
CA GLY A 110 -9.74 -0.41 8.21
C GLY A 110 -8.67 0.38 7.44
N LEU A 111 -7.41 -0.08 7.47
CA LEU A 111 -6.29 0.56 6.76
C LEU A 111 -6.11 0.08 5.32
N SER A 112 -6.74 -1.04 4.95
CA SER A 112 -6.54 -1.72 3.68
C SER A 112 -6.88 -0.84 2.48
N ALA A 113 -7.91 0.00 2.58
CA ALA A 113 -8.28 0.95 1.54
C ALA A 113 -7.13 1.90 1.18
N PHE A 114 -6.43 2.43 2.18
CA PHE A 114 -5.28 3.30 1.99
C PHE A 114 -4.11 2.55 1.35
N LYS A 115 -3.82 1.35 1.86
CA LYS A 115 -2.75 0.49 1.33
C LYS A 115 -2.97 0.14 -0.14
N HIS A 116 -4.18 -0.32 -0.49
CA HIS A 116 -4.53 -0.70 -1.85
C HIS A 116 -4.50 0.50 -2.81
N PHE A 117 -4.99 1.66 -2.36
CA PHE A 117 -4.86 2.91 -3.11
C PHE A 117 -3.40 3.25 -3.39
N ASN A 118 -2.55 3.25 -2.36
CA ASN A 118 -1.13 3.58 -2.49
C ASN A 118 -0.41 2.64 -3.45
N TYR A 119 -0.77 1.35 -3.42
CA TYR A 119 -0.18 0.36 -4.32
C TYR A 119 -0.46 0.70 -5.78
N VAL A 120 -1.73 0.87 -6.16
CA VAL A 120 -2.12 1.19 -7.53
C VAL A 120 -1.64 2.58 -7.95
N ASN A 121 -1.71 3.58 -7.06
CA ASN A 121 -1.28 4.93 -7.38
C ASN A 121 0.24 5.04 -7.56
N ASN A 122 1.02 4.54 -6.61
CA ASN A 122 2.45 4.73 -6.63
C ASN A 122 3.13 3.77 -7.61
N VAL A 123 2.73 2.50 -7.63
CA VAL A 123 3.34 1.48 -8.51
C VAL A 123 2.70 1.52 -9.90
N GLY A 124 1.37 1.53 -9.96
CA GLY A 124 0.62 1.41 -11.21
C GLY A 124 0.58 2.67 -12.07
N ILE A 125 0.61 3.85 -11.44
CA ILE A 125 0.40 5.14 -12.13
C ILE A 125 1.70 5.96 -12.13
N LEU A 126 2.22 6.32 -10.95
CA LEU A 126 3.33 7.26 -10.83
C LEU A 126 4.65 6.71 -11.39
N ARG A 127 4.99 5.44 -11.12
CA ARG A 127 6.23 4.82 -11.65
C ARG A 127 6.21 4.70 -13.18
N VAL A 128 5.07 4.35 -13.76
CA VAL A 128 4.90 4.29 -15.22
C VAL A 128 5.00 5.67 -15.87
N GLY A 129 4.59 6.72 -15.16
CA GLY A 129 4.82 8.12 -15.57
C GLY A 129 6.29 8.60 -15.51
N GLY A 130 7.24 7.74 -15.15
CA GLY A 130 8.65 8.12 -14.96
C GLY A 130 8.92 8.82 -13.62
N ASP A 131 7.93 8.92 -12.73
CA ASP A 131 8.03 9.60 -11.43
C ASP A 131 8.57 8.68 -10.32
N THR A 132 9.38 7.68 -10.70
CA THR A 132 9.90 6.64 -9.81
C THR A 132 10.73 7.20 -8.66
N ARG A 133 11.47 8.30 -8.89
CA ARG A 133 12.23 8.98 -7.82
C ARG A 133 11.31 9.58 -6.76
N TYR A 134 10.20 10.20 -7.17
CA TYR A 134 9.21 10.71 -6.23
C TYR A 134 8.61 9.57 -5.40
N VAL A 135 8.24 8.46 -6.05
CA VAL A 135 7.70 7.29 -5.37
C VAL A 135 8.69 6.71 -4.36
N LEU A 136 9.97 6.60 -4.73
CA LEU A 136 11.03 6.11 -3.83
C LEU A 136 11.18 7.00 -2.58
N TRP A 137 11.22 8.32 -2.77
CA TRP A 137 11.31 9.27 -1.66
C TRP A 137 10.05 9.25 -0.81
N LEU A 138 8.88 9.19 -1.43
CA LEU A 138 7.61 9.09 -0.73
C LEU A 138 7.56 7.81 0.12
N ASP A 139 7.92 6.66 -0.44
CA ASP A 139 7.91 5.37 0.26
C ASP A 139 8.90 5.36 1.43
N THR A 140 10.08 5.95 1.25
CA THR A 140 11.13 5.97 2.28
C THR A 140 10.82 7.00 3.37
N LEU A 141 10.61 8.26 3.02
CA LEU A 141 10.46 9.35 3.99
C LEU A 141 9.22 9.17 4.88
N THR A 142 8.11 8.68 4.32
CA THR A 142 6.89 8.46 5.11
C THR A 142 7.08 7.41 6.20
N VAL A 143 7.84 6.35 5.91
CA VAL A 143 8.14 5.30 6.89
C VAL A 143 9.11 5.80 7.95
N TRP A 144 10.22 6.43 7.53
CA TRP A 144 11.30 6.83 8.45
C TRP A 144 10.97 8.06 9.28
N LEU A 145 10.22 9.03 8.75
CA LEU A 145 9.91 10.28 9.47
C LEU A 145 8.62 10.22 10.28
N PHE A 146 7.64 9.42 9.85
CA PHE A 146 6.33 9.38 10.51
C PHE A 146 6.11 8.05 11.22
N SER A 147 6.17 6.95 10.48
CA SER A 147 5.76 5.65 10.99
C SER A 147 6.70 5.10 12.07
N ILE A 148 8.00 5.00 11.78
CA ILE A 148 9.01 4.45 12.70
C ILE A 148 9.08 5.26 14.00
N PRO A 149 9.18 6.61 13.98
CA PRO A 149 9.22 7.40 15.20
C PRO A 149 7.92 7.27 16.01
N LEU A 150 6.76 7.24 15.35
CA LEU A 150 5.48 7.09 16.04
C LEU A 150 5.35 5.72 16.70
N THR A 151 5.71 4.64 16.00
CA THR A 151 5.71 3.28 16.56
C THR A 151 6.70 3.17 17.72
N ALA A 152 7.91 3.71 17.59
CA ALA A 152 8.90 3.74 18.66
C ALA A 152 8.41 4.53 19.89
N PHE A 153 7.72 5.65 19.68
CA PHE A 153 7.10 6.42 20.76
C PHE A 153 5.99 5.63 21.46
N MET A 154 5.13 4.94 20.71
CA MET A 154 4.07 4.08 21.28
C MET A 154 4.65 2.91 22.08
N LEU A 155 5.79 2.35 21.64
CA LEU A 155 6.53 1.34 22.41
C LEU A 155 7.11 1.91 23.69
N TYR A 156 7.70 3.11 23.65
CA TYR A 156 8.29 3.77 24.82
C TYR A 156 7.26 3.99 25.94
N ILE A 157 6.04 4.39 25.59
CA ILE A 157 4.95 4.58 26.57
C ILE A 157 4.24 3.27 26.94
N SER A 158 4.72 2.10 26.47
CA SER A 158 4.11 0.79 26.69
C SER A 158 2.63 0.73 26.28
N ALA A 159 2.29 1.34 25.14
CA ALA A 159 0.92 1.34 24.63
C ALA A 159 0.44 -0.09 24.30
N PRO A 160 -0.87 -0.35 24.33
CA PRO A 160 -1.42 -1.63 23.91
C PRO A 160 -1.01 -1.98 22.47
N PHE A 161 -0.71 -3.25 22.21
CA PHE A 161 -0.24 -3.71 20.90
C PHE A 161 -1.13 -3.30 19.70
N PRO A 162 -2.47 -3.33 19.79
CA PRO A 162 -3.32 -2.82 18.71
C PRO A 162 -3.03 -1.35 18.34
N VAL A 163 -2.69 -0.51 19.30
CA VAL A 163 -2.34 0.91 19.08
C VAL A 163 -0.97 1.02 18.39
N ILE A 164 -0.01 0.20 18.80
CA ILE A 164 1.32 0.11 18.16
C ILE A 164 1.17 -0.29 16.69
N TYR A 165 0.29 -1.25 16.40
CA TYR A 165 0.01 -1.70 15.03
C TYR A 165 -0.67 -0.62 14.18
N ILE A 166 -1.61 0.15 14.74
CA ILE A 166 -2.20 1.33 14.06
C ILE A 166 -1.13 2.39 13.77
N ALA A 167 -0.26 2.67 14.75
CA ALA A 167 0.85 3.62 14.58
C ALA A 167 1.81 3.18 13.47
N ALA A 168 2.09 1.88 13.35
CA ALA A 168 2.89 1.33 12.26
C ALA A 168 2.21 1.49 10.89
N GLY A 169 0.88 1.56 10.83
CA GLY A 169 0.11 1.77 9.60
C GLY A 169 -0.04 3.23 9.16
N ILE A 170 0.38 4.22 9.97
CA ILE A 170 0.12 5.64 9.69
C ILE A 170 0.72 6.12 8.37
N HIS A 171 1.83 5.53 7.93
CA HIS A 171 2.46 5.89 6.66
C HIS A 171 1.53 5.68 5.47
N GLU A 172 0.57 4.75 5.53
CA GLU A 172 -0.38 4.54 4.44
C GLU A 172 -1.30 5.76 4.27
N VAL A 173 -1.71 6.40 5.37
CA VAL A 173 -2.53 7.62 5.33
C VAL A 173 -1.72 8.79 4.79
N VAL A 174 -0.47 8.94 5.26
CA VAL A 174 0.43 10.01 4.81
C VAL A 174 0.74 9.86 3.30
N ARG A 175 1.05 8.65 2.85
CA ARG A 175 1.29 8.34 1.44
C ARG A 175 0.08 8.61 0.57
N LEU A 176 -1.13 8.31 1.04
CA LEU A 176 -2.33 8.61 0.29
C LEU A 176 -2.44 10.11 -0.01
N PHE A 177 -2.21 10.95 0.99
CA PHE A 177 -2.31 12.39 0.85
C PHE A 177 -1.33 12.94 -0.20
N PHE A 178 -0.05 12.60 -0.08
CA PHE A 178 0.99 13.05 -1.01
C PHE A 178 0.89 12.37 -2.38
N GLY A 179 0.51 11.10 -2.43
CA GLY A 179 0.30 10.34 -3.66
C GLY A 179 -0.84 10.92 -4.48
N LEU A 180 -2.00 11.17 -3.85
CA LEU A 180 -3.16 11.76 -4.53
C LEU A 180 -2.88 13.19 -4.99
N SER A 181 -2.21 14.01 -4.16
CA SER A 181 -1.79 15.35 -4.54
C SER A 181 -0.88 15.34 -5.78
N ARG A 182 0.04 14.37 -5.86
CA ARG A 182 0.93 14.23 -7.01
C ARG A 182 0.18 13.81 -8.26
N THR A 183 -0.70 12.82 -8.16
CA THR A 183 -1.50 12.33 -9.30
C THR A 183 -2.41 13.42 -9.86
N ASN A 184 -3.06 14.20 -9.00
CA ASN A 184 -3.91 15.32 -9.41
C ASN A 184 -3.12 16.48 -10.04
N SER A 185 -1.86 16.68 -9.64
CA SER A 185 -0.99 17.72 -10.23
C SER A 185 -0.58 17.44 -11.67
N GLY A 186 -0.75 16.21 -12.17
CA GLY A 186 -0.38 15.82 -13.54
C GLY A 186 1.12 15.79 -13.83
N LYS A 187 1.99 16.12 -12.86
CA LYS A 187 3.46 16.14 -13.02
C LYS A 187 4.08 14.78 -13.34
N TRP A 188 3.31 13.71 -13.21
CA TRP A 188 3.70 12.35 -13.56
C TRP A 188 3.45 12.02 -15.04
N LEU A 189 2.75 12.86 -15.78
CA LEU A 189 2.47 12.66 -17.21
C LEU A 189 3.70 13.03 -18.03
N ASN A 190 4.66 12.11 -18.18
CA ASN A 190 5.84 12.32 -19.01
C ASN A 190 5.78 11.41 -20.24
N SER A 191 6.19 11.94 -21.41
CA SER A 191 6.43 11.11 -22.59
C SER A 191 7.69 10.29 -22.35
N LEU A 192 7.58 8.97 -22.46
CA LEU A 192 8.71 8.05 -22.38
C LEU A 192 9.38 7.82 -23.74
N VAL A 193 8.82 8.39 -24.80
CA VAL A 193 9.41 8.34 -26.14
C VAL A 193 10.40 9.50 -26.22
N GLU A 194 11.70 9.19 -26.12
CA GLU A 194 12.72 10.14 -26.54
C GLU A 194 12.39 10.61 -27.96
N SER A 195 12.40 11.92 -28.16
CA SER A 195 12.24 12.59 -29.45
C SER A 195 13.17 11.94 -30.49
N LYS A 196 12.66 10.93 -31.21
CA LYS A 196 13.27 10.41 -32.43
C LYS A 196 13.32 11.49 -33.52
N ALA A 197 12.55 12.56 -33.36
CA ALA A 197 12.60 13.76 -34.20
C ALA A 197 13.96 14.50 -34.14
N ALA A 198 14.73 14.34 -33.06
CA ALA A 198 16.07 14.96 -32.96
C ALA A 198 17.16 14.18 -33.71
N GLN A 199 16.95 12.89 -34.00
CA GLN A 199 17.92 12.06 -34.73
C GLN A 199 17.71 12.09 -36.25
N VAL A 200 16.50 12.33 -36.73
CA VAL A 200 16.21 12.43 -38.18
C VAL A 200 16.58 13.79 -38.77
N SER A 201 16.73 14.84 -37.95
CA SER A 201 17.22 16.15 -38.39
C SER A 201 18.76 16.26 -38.43
N GLN A 202 19.48 15.21 -38.00
CA GLN A 202 20.95 15.15 -37.98
C GLN A 202 21.52 14.04 -38.90
N ALA A 203 20.67 13.40 -39.70
CA ALA A 203 21.06 12.41 -40.72
C ALA A 203 20.64 12.92 -42.11
#